data_AF-A0A5B0C062-F1
#
_entry.id   AF-A0A5B0C062-F1
#
_cell.length_a   1.000
_cell.length_b   1.000
_cell.length_c   1.000
_cell.angle_alpha   90.00
_cell.angle_beta   90.00
_cell.angle_gamma   90.00
#
_symmetry.space_group_name_H-M   'P 1'
#
loop_
_entity.id
_entity.type
_entity.pdbx_description
1 polymer ?
#
loop_
_entity_poly.entity_id
_entity_poly.type
_entity_poly.pdbx_seq_one_letter_code
_entity_poly.pdbx_strand_id
1 'polypeptide(L)' 'MKKPFEKLVEHFGSQSATAAALGVKQGTVSGWVRGLHGCAAEVAMRAEIITHGAIKARDLRPTIPLAAA' A
#
# COMPACT_ATOMS: atom_id res chain seq x y z
N MET A 1 -1.60 17.46 -1.80
CA MET A 1 -1.62 16.43 -0.74
C MET A 1 -1.51 15.07 -1.43
N LYS A 2 -0.47 14.26 -1.15
CA LYS A 2 -0.24 12.98 -1.86
C LYS A 2 -1.20 11.89 -1.35
N LYS A 3 -1.76 11.11 -2.26
CA LYS A 3 -2.62 9.95 -1.94
C LYS A 3 -1.80 8.87 -1.22
N PRO A 4 -2.42 8.03 -0.37
CA PRO A 4 -1.72 6.97 0.37
C PRO A 4 -0.85 6.06 -0.52
N PHE A 5 -1.37 5.65 -1.67
CA PHE A 5 -0.61 4.82 -2.62
C PHE A 5 0.53 5.57 -3.32
N GLU A 6 0.44 6.89 -3.48
CA GLU A 6 1.55 7.69 -4.03
C GLU A 6 2.70 7.78 -3.00
N LYS A 7 2.38 7.95 -1.71
CA LYS A 7 3.38 7.93 -0.63
C LYS A 7 4.06 6.57 -0.52
N LEU A 8 3.30 5.49 -0.66
CA LEU A 8 3.83 4.12 -0.68
C LEU A 8 4.82 3.92 -1.83
N VAL A 9 4.45 4.39 -3.04
CA VAL A 9 5.31 4.30 -4.22
C VAL A 9 6.58 5.14 -4.07
N GLU A 10 6.47 6.32 -3.47
CA GLU A 10 7.61 7.18 -3.15
C GLU A 10 8.56 6.52 -2.14
N HIS A 11 8.02 5.86 -1.10
CA HIS A 11 8.82 5.15 -0.11
C HIS A 11 9.69 4.05 -0.73
N PHE A 12 9.15 3.31 -1.71
CA PHE A 12 9.91 2.29 -2.44
C PHE A 12 10.62 2.82 -3.69
N GLY A 13 10.46 4.10 -4.03
CA GLY A 13 11.05 4.77 -5.19
C GLY A 13 10.37 4.52 -6.55
N SER A 14 9.62 3.42 -6.73
CA SER A 14 8.88 3.17 -7.97
C SER A 14 7.71 2.19 -7.79
N GLN A 15 6.79 2.18 -8.75
CA GLN A 15 5.68 1.20 -8.76
C GLN A 15 6.19 -0.24 -8.89
N SER A 16 7.26 -0.47 -9.66
CA SER A 16 7.88 -1.79 -9.81
C SER A 16 8.55 -2.26 -8.52
N ALA A 17 9.28 -1.38 -7.83
CA ALA A 17 9.89 -1.68 -6.54
C ALA A 17 8.82 -1.94 -5.46
N THR A 18 7.74 -1.15 -5.45
CA THR A 18 6.58 -1.38 -4.57
C THR A 18 5.96 -2.75 -4.82
N ALA A 19 5.79 -3.12 -6.10
CA ALA A 19 5.21 -4.39 -6.49
C ALA A 19 6.08 -5.57 -6.03
N ALA A 20 7.39 -5.48 -6.23
CA ALA A 20 8.35 -6.48 -5.78
C ALA A 20 8.34 -6.62 -4.24
N ALA A 21 8.38 -5.50 -3.51
CA ALA A 21 8.36 -5.49 -2.05
C ALA A 21 7.07 -6.10 -1.47
N LEU A 22 5.93 -5.87 -2.12
CA LEU A 22 4.63 -6.36 -1.64
C LEU A 22 4.23 -7.71 -2.23
N GLY A 23 4.99 -8.26 -3.17
CA GLY A 23 4.69 -9.52 -3.84
C GLY A 23 3.45 -9.46 -4.75
N VAL A 24 3.25 -8.34 -5.44
CA VAL A 24 2.15 -8.12 -6.40
C VAL A 24 2.69 -7.77 -7.79
N LYS A 25 1.81 -7.65 -8.79
CA LYS A 25 2.20 -7.16 -10.13
C LYS A 25 2.25 -5.63 -10.14
N GLN A 26 3.16 -5.03 -10.92
CA GLN A 26 3.26 -3.57 -11.06
C GLN A 26 1.95 -2.93 -11.58
N GLY A 27 1.23 -3.61 -12.47
CA GLY A 27 -0.09 -3.16 -12.93
C GLY A 27 -1.12 -3.02 -11.80
N THR A 28 -1.03 -3.86 -10.76
CA THR A 28 -1.86 -3.74 -9.55
C THR A 28 -1.55 -2.44 -8.81
N VAL A 29 -0.27 -2.09 -8.67
CA VAL A 29 0.16 -0.84 -8.05
C VAL A 29 -0.29 0.38 -8.86
N SER A 30 -0.20 0.30 -10.19
CA SER A 30 -0.72 1.33 -11.10
C SER A 30 -2.22 1.57 -10.91
N GLY A 31 -3.00 0.48 -10.77
CA GLY A 31 -4.43 0.55 -10.47
C GLY A 31 -4.73 1.29 -9.17
N TRP A 32 -3.93 1.08 -8.12
CA TRP A 32 -4.07 1.77 -6.84
C TRP A 32 -3.77 3.28 -6.95
N VAL A 33 -2.65 3.65 -7.57
CA VAL A 33 -2.25 5.06 -7.74
C VAL A 33 -3.29 5.84 -8.55
N ARG A 34 -3.86 5.20 -9.57
CA ARG A 34 -4.92 5.77 -10.41
C ARG A 34 -6.31 5.75 -9.75
N GLY A 35 -6.45 5.07 -8.61
CA GLY A 35 -7.71 4.97 -7.87
C GLY A 35 -8.75 4.05 -8.53
N LEU A 36 -8.32 3.10 -9.36
CA LEU A 36 -9.23 2.15 -10.03
C LEU A 36 -9.79 1.11 -9.05
N HIS A 37 -8.97 0.69 -8.09
CA HIS A 37 -9.33 -0.25 -7.03
C HIS A 37 -8.40 -0.07 -5.82
N GLY A 38 -8.82 -0.56 -4.65
CA GLY A 38 -7.97 -0.62 -3.45
C GLY A 38 -7.05 -1.85 -3.43
N CYS A 39 -6.38 -2.05 -2.29
CA CYS A 39 -5.56 -3.24 -2.03
C CYS A 39 -6.25 -4.21 -1.05
N ALA A 40 -5.83 -5.47 -1.06
CA ALA A 40 -6.26 -6.47 -0.07
C ALA A 40 -5.76 -6.09 1.33
N ALA A 41 -6.47 -6.51 2.39
CA ALA A 41 -6.06 -6.22 3.77
C ALA A 41 -4.66 -6.79 4.08
N GLU A 42 -4.37 -8.00 3.59
CA GLU A 42 -3.04 -8.62 3.73
C GLU A 42 -1.93 -7.76 3.11
N VAL A 43 -2.15 -7.20 1.93
CA VAL A 43 -1.19 -6.33 1.24
C VAL A 43 -0.98 -5.02 2.01
N ALA A 44 -2.05 -4.44 2.55
CA ALA A 44 -1.97 -3.23 3.37
C ALA A 44 -1.17 -3.48 4.66
N MET A 45 -1.42 -4.60 5.35
CA MET A 45 -0.67 -4.98 6.55
C MET A 45 0.81 -5.27 6.24
N ARG A 46 1.09 -5.97 5.13
CA ARG A 46 2.45 -6.22 4.66
C ARG A 46 3.20 -4.92 4.36
N ALA A 47 2.54 -3.95 3.74
CA ALA A 47 3.12 -2.63 3.52
C ALA A 47 3.48 -1.94 4.84
N GLU A 48 2.63 -1.99 5.86
CA GLU A 48 2.95 -1.41 7.16
C GLU A 48 4.15 -2.08 7.82
N ILE A 49 4.23 -3.42 7.76
CA ILE A 49 5.34 -4.18 8.34
C ILE A 49 6.67 -3.84 7.64
N ILE A 50 6.71 -3.90 6.30
CA ILE A 50 7.95 -3.70 5.52
C ILE A 50 8.42 -2.25 5.59
N THR A 51 7.49 -1.29 5.67
CA THR A 51 7.83 0.13 5.80
C THR A 51 8.10 0.55 7.25
N HIS A 52 8.14 -0.40 8.19
CA HIS A 52 8.32 -0.16 9.62
C HIS A 52 7.34 0.90 10.18
N GLY A 53 6.10 0.87 9.71
CA GLY A 53 5.05 1.79 10.14
C GLY A 53 5.05 3.15 9.46
N ALA A 54 5.95 3.43 8.51
CA ALA A 54 5.96 4.69 7.78
C ALA A 54 4.71 4.87 6.89
N ILE A 55 4.15 3.77 6.39
CA ILE A 55 2.84 3.73 5.73
C ILE A 55 1.91 2.87 6.58
N LYS A 56 0.80 3.43 7.07
CA LYS A 56 -0.16 2.65 7.86
C LYS A 56 -1.09 1.85 6.97
N ALA A 57 -1.41 0.62 7.36
CA ALA A 57 -2.31 -0.25 6.60
C ALA A 57 -3.68 0.41 6.38
N ARG A 58 -4.16 1.14 7.40
CA ARG A 58 -5.41 1.91 7.35
C ARG A 58 -5.40 3.06 6.33
N ASP A 59 -4.23 3.62 6.02
CA ASP A 59 -4.13 4.68 5.01
C ASP A 59 -4.37 4.08 3.62
N LEU A 60 -3.93 2.84 3.39
CA LEU A 60 -4.13 2.10 2.15
C LEU A 60 -5.51 1.43 2.07
N ARG A 61 -6.07 1.06 3.23
CA ARG A 61 -7.37 0.39 3.36
C ARG A 61 -8.09 0.84 4.64
N PRO A 62 -8.94 1.88 4.56
CA PRO A 62 -9.63 2.44 5.73
C PRO A 62 -10.58 1.48 6.47
N THR A 63 -10.98 0.37 5.84
CA THR A 63 -11.86 -0.63 6.44
C THR A 63 -11.15 -1.55 7.45
N ILE A 64 -9.83 -1.44 7.62
CA ILE A 64 -9.08 -2.22 8.61
C ILE A 64 -9.39 -1.66 10.01
N PRO A 65 -9.94 -2.46 10.95
CA PRO A 65 -10.25 -2.00 12.30
C PRO A 65 -9.01 -1.50 13.07
N LEU A 66 -9.23 -0.60 14.03
CA LEU A 66 -8.14 -0.03 14.86
C LEU A 66 -7.48 -1.06 15.79
N ALA A 67 -8.22 -2.12 16.13
CA ALA A 67 -7.81 -3.19 17.03
C ALA A 67 -8.23 -4.54 16.40
N ALA A 68 -7.27 -5.42 16.16
CA ALA A 68 -7.57 -6.84 16.18
C ALA A 68 -7.68 -7.19 17.67
N ALA A 69 -8.91 -7.43 18.13
CA ALA A 69 -9.17 -7.95 19.47
C ALA A 69 -8.69 -9.39 19.58
#